data_AF-A0A923KVD2-F1
#
_entry.id   AF-A0A923KVD2-F1
#
_cell.length_a   1.000
_cell.length_b   1.000
_cell.length_c   1.000
_cell.angle_alpha   90.00
_cell.angle_beta   90.00
_cell.angle_gamma   90.00
#
_symmetry.space_group_name_H-M   'P 1'
#
loop_
_entity.id
_entity.type
_entity.pdbx_description
1 polymer ?
#
loop_
_entity_poly.entity_id
_entity_poly.type
_entity_poly.pdbx_seq_one_letter_code
_entity_poly.pdbx_strand_id
1 'polypeptide(L)'
;MNRLTKSWIGLILLMSTLVINGLGAFRFFNGLSQKDLSDRYMTLITPAPSTFSIWGLIYTLLIAAAVVMIVKNKDPYFGKAIDGISYLFWLSSISVTGACPLTYST
;
A
#
# COMPACT_ATOMS: atom_id res chain seq x y z
N MET A 1 -6.72 -17.65 14.44
CA MET A 1 -5.90 -17.72 13.21
C MET A 1 -4.44 -17.85 13.58
N ASN A 2 -3.71 -18.75 12.91
CA ASN A 2 -2.27 -18.90 13.10
C ASN A 2 -1.54 -17.62 12.66
N ARG A 3 -0.44 -17.27 13.34
CA ARG A 3 0.36 -16.08 13.03
C ARG A 3 0.88 -16.09 11.60
N LEU A 4 1.34 -17.25 11.14
CA LEU A 4 1.79 -17.44 9.76
C LEU A 4 0.68 -17.12 8.75
N THR A 5 -0.55 -17.59 8.98
CA THR A 5 -1.70 -17.26 8.14
C THR A 5 -1.99 -15.75 8.14
N LYS A 6 -1.88 -15.09 9.31
CA LYS A 6 -2.08 -13.64 9.40
C LYS A 6 -1.06 -12.86 8.56
N SER A 7 0.22 -13.22 8.67
CA SER A 7 1.30 -12.58 7.91
C SER A 7 1.15 -12.80 6.40
N TRP A 8 0.75 -14.00 5.97
CA TRP A 8 0.49 -14.29 4.56
C TRP A 8 -0.69 -13.48 3.99
N ILE A 9 -1.78 -13.35 4.73
CA ILE A 9 -2.91 -12.51 4.30
C ILE A 9 -2.46 -11.04 4.17
N GLY A 10 -1.67 -10.55 5.12
CA GLY A 10 -1.09 -9.21 5.04
C GLY A 10 -0.24 -9.02 3.78
N LEU A 11 0.63 -9.98 3.47
CA LEU A 11 1.46 -9.92 2.27
C LEU A 11 0.61 -9.92 0.99
N ILE A 12 -0.42 -10.77 0.89
CA ILE A 12 -1.30 -10.83 -0.28
C ILE A 12 -2.05 -9.50 -0.47
N LEU A 13 -2.57 -8.92 0.60
CA LEU A 13 -3.24 -7.62 0.55
C LEU A 13 -2.29 -6.49 0.14
N LEU A 14 -1.06 -6.50 0.66
CA LEU A 14 -0.02 -5.56 0.25
C LEU A 14 0.30 -5.71 -1.25
N MET A 15 0.48 -6.94 -1.73
CA MET A 15 0.76 -7.19 -3.15
C MET A 15 -0.38 -6.72 -4.05
N SER A 16 -1.63 -6.99 -3.66
CA SER A 16 -2.82 -6.46 -4.36
C SER A 16 -2.79 -4.92 -4.40
N THR A 17 -2.46 -4.30 -3.27
CA THR A 17 -2.34 -2.83 -3.15
C THR A 17 -1.28 -2.29 -4.11
N LEU A 18 -0.11 -2.93 -4.19
CA LEU A 18 0.98 -2.51 -5.09
C LEU A 18 0.59 -2.67 -6.56
N VAL A 19 -0.08 -3.76 -6.92
CA VAL A 19 -0.55 -3.98 -8.31
C VAL A 19 -1.53 -2.89 -8.70
N ILE A 20 -2.56 -2.63 -7.88
CA ILE A 20 -3.61 -1.66 -8.21
C ILE A 20 -3.05 -0.23 -8.25
N ASN A 21 -2.24 0.17 -7.27
CA ASN A 21 -1.61 1.50 -7.29
C ASN A 21 -0.58 1.64 -8.43
N GLY A 22 0.15 0.56 -8.75
CA GLY A 22 1.05 0.53 -9.90
C GLY A 22 0.31 0.70 -11.22
N LEU A 23 -0.82 0.01 -11.40
CA LEU A 23 -1.68 0.16 -12.58
C LEU A 23 -2.20 1.61 -12.72
N GLY A 24 -2.58 2.25 -11.61
CA GLY A 24 -2.94 3.68 -11.62
C GLY A 24 -1.79 4.58 -12.05
N ALA A 25 -0.57 4.31 -11.58
CA ALA A 25 0.62 5.03 -12.03
C ALA A 25 0.91 4.84 -13.53
N PHE A 26 0.60 3.67 -14.10
CA PHE A 26 0.71 3.36 -15.53
C PHE A 26 -0.48 3.86 -16.39
N ARG A 27 -1.34 4.75 -15.85
CA ARG A 27 -2.51 5.31 -16.56
C ARG A 27 -3.58 4.30 -16.95
N PHE A 28 -3.63 3.15 -16.28
CA PHE A 28 -4.62 2.11 -16.58
C PHE A 28 -6.05 2.58 -16.27
N PHE A 29 -6.24 3.43 -15.26
CA PHE A 29 -7.55 3.96 -14.88
C PHE A 29 -7.81 5.30 -15.59
N ASN A 30 -8.81 5.34 -16.48
CA ASN A 30 -9.26 6.52 -17.24
C ASN A 30 -8.16 7.28 -18.02
N GLY A 31 -7.04 6.62 -18.36
CA GLY A 31 -5.96 7.21 -19.16
C GLY A 31 -5.14 8.29 -18.44
N LEU A 32 -5.38 8.51 -17.15
CA LEU A 32 -4.68 9.50 -16.33
C LEU A 32 -3.84 8.79 -15.27
N SER A 33 -2.67 9.35 -14.94
CA SER A 33 -1.89 8.93 -13.77
C SER A 33 -2.14 9.88 -12.60
N GLN A 34 -1.78 9.44 -11.40
CA GLN A 34 -1.80 10.28 -10.20
C GLN A 34 -1.04 11.60 -10.40
N LYS A 35 0.07 11.55 -11.15
CA LYS A 35 0.85 12.72 -11.54
C LYS A 35 0.05 13.63 -12.47
N ASP A 36 -0.55 13.08 -13.53
CA ASP A 36 -1.32 13.88 -14.50
C ASP A 36 -2.52 14.56 -13.83
N LEU A 37 -3.17 13.88 -12.87
CA LEU A 37 -4.26 14.44 -12.08
C LEU A 37 -3.78 15.58 -11.16
N SER A 38 -2.64 15.40 -10.50
CA SER A 38 -2.03 16.43 -9.66
C SER A 38 -1.61 17.66 -10.48
N ASP A 39 -1.01 17.45 -11.65
CA ASP A 39 -0.56 18.52 -12.55
C ASP A 39 -1.74 19.32 -13.12
N ARG A 40 -2.91 18.70 -13.26
CA ARG A 40 -4.14 19.37 -13.72
C ARG A 40 -4.71 20.34 -12.69
N TYR A 41 -4.57 20.04 -11.39
CA TYR A 41 -5.13 20.85 -10.30
C TYR A 41 -4.02 21.48 -9.45
N MET A 42 -3.31 22.43 -10.05
CA MET A 42 -2.30 23.22 -9.34
C MET A 42 -2.95 24.18 -8.35
N THR A 43 -2.70 23.97 -7.06
CA THR A 43 -3.06 24.85 -5.95
C THR A 43 -1.78 25.20 -5.18
N LEU A 44 -1.84 26.19 -4.27
CA LEU A 44 -0.67 26.54 -3.43
C LEU A 44 -0.15 25.37 -2.59
N ILE A 45 -0.93 24.30 -2.42
CA ILE A 45 -0.60 23.13 -1.60
C ILE A 45 -0.44 21.85 -2.44
N THR A 46 -0.56 21.94 -3.77
CA THR A 46 -0.41 20.75 -4.62
C THR A 46 1.06 20.34 -4.62
N PRO A 47 1.38 19.10 -4.20
CA PRO A 47 2.75 18.65 -4.11
C PRO A 47 3.39 18.56 -5.50
N ALA A 48 4.70 18.82 -5.57
CA ALA A 48 5.45 18.67 -6.81
C ALA A 48 5.40 17.21 -7.30
N PRO A 49 5.47 16.95 -8.62
CA PRO A 49 5.42 15.60 -9.19
C PRO A 49 6.45 14.61 -8.64
N SER A 50 7.61 15.10 -8.19
CA SER A 50 8.64 14.29 -7.54
C SER A 50 8.18 13.68 -6.22
N THR A 51 7.19 14.27 -5.55
CA THR A 51 6.64 13.82 -4.26
C THR A 51 6.01 12.43 -4.38
N PHE A 52 5.51 12.05 -5.56
CA PHE A 52 4.96 10.72 -5.79
C PHE A 52 6.02 9.59 -5.75
N SER A 53 7.32 9.91 -5.81
CA SER A 53 8.38 8.91 -5.65
C SER A 53 8.46 8.32 -4.23
N ILE A 54 7.99 9.05 -3.22
CA ILE A 54 8.00 8.63 -1.81
C ILE A 54 7.21 7.33 -1.61
N TRP A 55 6.16 7.11 -2.41
CA TRP A 55 5.36 5.89 -2.36
C TRP A 55 6.21 4.63 -2.59
N GLY A 56 7.19 4.67 -3.49
CA GLY A 56 8.10 3.55 -3.73
C GLY A 56 8.93 3.18 -2.50
N LEU A 57 9.42 4.18 -1.76
CA LEU A 57 10.17 3.97 -0.52
C LEU A 57 9.28 3.36 0.57
N ILE A 58 8.07 3.88 0.76
CA ILE A 58 7.10 3.37 1.74
C ILE A 58 6.73 1.92 1.42
N TYR A 59 6.42 1.61 0.16
CA TYR A 59 6.10 0.24 -0.26
C TYR A 59 7.28 -0.72 -0.04
N THR A 60 8.52 -0.27 -0.27
CA THR A 60 9.73 -1.07 0.01
C THR A 60 9.83 -1.40 1.50
N LEU A 61 9.64 -0.42 2.38
CA LEU A 61 9.65 -0.63 3.83
C LEU A 61 8.51 -1.56 4.29
N LEU A 62 7.32 -1.45 3.68
CA LEU A 62 6.19 -2.33 3.98
C LEU A 62 6.42 -3.77 3.52
N ILE A 63 7.04 -3.97 2.35
CA ILE A 63 7.43 -5.31 1.89
C ILE A 63 8.45 -5.90 2.86
N ALA A 64 9.47 -5.14 3.26
CA ALA A 64 10.46 -5.61 4.23
C ALA A 64 9.79 -6.00 5.56
N ALA A 65 8.85 -5.19 6.06
CA ALA A 65 8.08 -5.50 7.26
C ALA A 65 7.26 -6.80 7.09
N ALA A 66 6.57 -6.98 5.96
CA ALA A 66 5.79 -8.20 5.68
C ALA A 66 6.68 -9.44 5.62
N VAL A 67 7.85 -9.36 5.00
CA VAL A 67 8.85 -10.44 4.96
C VAL A 67 9.34 -10.79 6.37
N VAL A 68 9.66 -9.78 7.19
CA VAL A 68 10.07 -9.99 8.59
C VAL A 68 8.97 -10.68 9.39
N MET A 69 7.70 -10.29 9.21
CA MET A 69 6.57 -10.94 9.88
C MET A 69 6.46 -12.44 9.51
N ILE A 70 6.70 -12.79 8.24
CA ILE A 70 6.68 -14.20 7.80
C ILE A 70 7.85 -14.98 8.38
N VAL A 71 9.08 -14.45 8.28
CA VAL A 71 10.31 -15.15 8.72
C VAL A 71 10.36 -15.27 10.25
N LYS A 72 9.97 -14.23 10.98
CA LYS A 72 10.06 -14.14 12.44
C LYS A 72 8.75 -14.46 13.18
N ASN A 73 7.78 -15.10 12.52
CA ASN A 73 6.46 -15.39 13.11
C ASN A 73 6.47 -16.19 14.43
N LYS A 74 7.54 -16.95 14.67
CA LYS A 74 7.73 -17.80 15.87
C LYS A 74 8.35 -17.07 17.06
N ASP A 75 8.98 -15.91 16.81
CA ASP A 75 9.62 -15.13 17.86
C ASP A 75 8.53 -14.48 18.75
N PRO A 76 8.65 -14.56 20.10
CA PRO A 76 7.65 -13.99 21.00
C PRO A 76 7.51 -12.46 20.89
N TYR A 77 8.56 -11.73 20.53
CA TYR A 77 8.51 -10.28 20.31
C TYR A 77 7.72 -9.96 19.03
N PHE A 78 8.11 -10.55 17.90
CA PHE A 78 7.43 -10.33 16.62
C PHE A 78 6.02 -10.92 16.60
N GLY A 79 5.78 -12.02 17.30
CA GLY A 79 4.46 -12.64 17.41
C GLY A 79 3.42 -11.71 18.04
N LYS A 80 3.79 -10.98 19.11
CA LYS A 80 2.91 -9.96 19.69
C LYS A 80 2.63 -8.80 18.73
N ALA A 81 3.65 -8.35 18.01
CA ALA A 81 3.51 -7.31 17.00
C ALA A 81 2.58 -7.76 15.85
N ILE A 82 2.73 -8.98 15.34
CA ILE A 82 1.86 -9.55 14.31
C ILE A 82 0.42 -9.62 14.81
N ASP A 83 0.20 -10.09 16.04
CA ASP A 83 -1.17 -10.22 16.58
C ASP A 83 -1.89 -8.88 16.75
N GLY A 84 -1.17 -7.81 17.14
CA GLY A 84 -1.74 -6.47 17.29
C GLY A 84 -1.88 -5.69 16.00
N ILE A 85 -0.92 -5.82 15.06
CA ILE A 85 -0.85 -4.96 13.87
C ILE A 85 -1.59 -5.55 12.67
N SER A 86 -1.72 -6.89 12.58
CA SER A 86 -2.26 -7.55 11.37
C SER A 86 -3.62 -7.01 10.94
N TYR A 87 -4.55 -6.82 11.89
CA TYR A 87 -5.89 -6.33 11.56
C TYR A 87 -5.88 -4.89 11.04
N LEU A 88 -5.11 -4.01 11.68
CA LEU A 88 -4.95 -2.62 11.24
C LEU A 88 -4.30 -2.56 9.86
N PHE A 89 -3.31 -3.40 9.62
CA PHE A 89 -2.61 -3.49 8.34
C PHE A 89 -3.50 -3.98 7.19
N TRP A 90 -4.40 -4.93 7.46
CA TRP A 90 -5.34 -5.39 6.44
C TRP A 90 -6.38 -4.32 6.12
N LEU A 91 -6.95 -3.70 7.15
CA LEU A 91 -7.90 -2.60 6.98
C LEU A 91 -7.27 -1.45 6.19
N SER A 92 -6.04 -1.04 6.52
CA SER A 92 -5.35 0.00 5.77
C SER A 92 -5.10 -0.41 4.32
N SER A 93 -4.69 -1.66 4.07
CA SER A 93 -4.42 -2.14 2.70
C SER A 93 -5.68 -2.15 1.83
N ILE A 94 -6.82 -2.57 2.39
CA ILE A 94 -8.12 -2.56 1.69
C ILE A 94 -8.54 -1.13 1.38
N SER A 95 -8.46 -0.21 2.36
CA SER A 95 -8.84 1.19 2.16
C SER A 95 -7.98 1.87 1.09
N VAL A 96 -6.66 1.66 1.12
CA VAL A 96 -5.75 2.23 0.11
C VAL A 96 -6.01 1.65 -1.27
N THR A 97 -6.26 0.35 -1.37
CA THR A 97 -6.57 -0.32 -2.64
C THR A 97 -7.86 0.21 -3.27
N GLY A 98 -8.92 0.37 -2.48
CA GLY A 98 -10.21 0.88 -2.95
C GLY A 98 -10.18 2.35 -3.38
N ALA A 99 -9.32 3.16 -2.76
CA ALA A 99 -9.22 4.59 -3.07
C ALA A 99 -8.66 4.87 -4.47
N CYS A 100 -7.75 4.03 -4.99
CA CYS A 100 -7.07 4.29 -6.25
C CYS A 100 -8.05 4.36 -7.44
N PRO A 101 -8.89 3.35 -7.76
CA PRO A 101 -9.83 3.43 -8.89
C PRO A 101 -10.86 4.57 -8.75
N LEU A 102 -11.33 4.83 -7.52
CA LEU A 102 -12.29 5.88 -7.23
C LEU A 102 -11.73 7.28 -7.52
N THR A 103 -10.43 7.48 -7.37
CA THR A 103 -9.75 8.76 -7.65
C THR A 103 -9.82 9.14 -9.12
N TYR A 104 -9.95 8.16 -10.02
CA TYR A 104 -10.03 8.39 -11.47
C TYR A 104 -11.47 8.48 -11.99
N SER A 105 -12.50 8.34 -11.14
CA SER A 105 -13.91 8.15 -11.56
C SER A 105 -14.67 9.45 -11.87
N THR A 106 -13.98 10.54 -12.21
CA THR A 106 -14.57 11.85 -12.58
C THR A 106 -13.91 12.40 -13.83
#